data_AF-A0A315EMF7-F1
#
_entry.id   AF-A0A315EMF7-F1
#
_cell.length_a   1.000
_cell.length_b   1.000
_cell.length_c   1.000
_cell.angle_alpha   90.00
_cell.angle_beta   90.00
_cell.angle_gamma   90.00
#
_symmetry.space_group_name_H-M   'P 1'
#
loop_
_entity.id
_entity.type
_entity.pdbx_description
1 polymer ?
#
loop_
_entity_poly.entity_id
_entity_poly.type
_entity_poly.pdbx_seq_one_letter_code
_entity_poly.pdbx_strand_id
1 'polypeptide(L)'
;MHLNPLSKALSSVSYSDLTASFLQVKTPEDLALWFGFSKYAALGFLIFPRPKYTAFLIKKKNGSERLIQVPNKKLKEIQKRLLHVLNELDNSRPSAHGFRKKLSVVSNAEQHSGHKKHYVFNLDLKDFFPSITFPRVRGVFLSEPFKFPANVATVLARICTCNGALPQGAPTSPPLSNYICRGLDGSLQQIAKASYSTYTRYADDLTFSFTNKKRHRLSPNLINTAVENATVSLKLKEIIEDHGFKINFEKVRLRSRHARMEVTGLTVNEFPNVKRKFVDEIRGMLHAWETYGLEKAQEGFLSRLYKRQLRSGGVPAFENVLRGKLLYLRQVKGADDKVYNTLARRFNACSNLIGKNFQMAVPMIDVALSEQDLEKAIYVISCVHEEYDFEIKGTCFFLKGVGVVTCEHVMRYPLNVDEKGNKIHNFPRELTESYFGLSHGRIFIQDTIENPLCELEIVWLDRNADVVVLRPKDEIKIEHLTLIGATAETKTKEVRLVGFPFHTPGKSLSVAEGKIRSRYRHFGYENYDITSLIRQGNSGGPVLNSDFHVVGVAKEGERQDGGNNGVLMLAELIKLHAHYKNVQGPLPKNKVWSS
;
A
#
# COMPACT_ATOMS: atom_id res chain seq x y z
N MET A 1 -13.75 -20.26 -41.52
CA MET A 1 -12.89 -20.75 -40.42
C MET A 1 -13.08 -19.85 -39.20
N HIS A 2 -13.98 -20.26 -38.31
CA HIS A 2 -14.17 -19.62 -37.01
C HIS A 2 -13.01 -20.04 -36.10
N LEU A 3 -12.25 -19.06 -35.59
CA LEU A 3 -11.42 -19.29 -34.41
C LEU A 3 -12.39 -19.58 -33.26
N ASN A 4 -12.24 -20.72 -32.61
CA ASN A 4 -13.10 -21.11 -31.48
C ASN A 4 -12.97 -20.03 -30.39
N PRO A 5 -14.04 -19.31 -30.01
CA PRO A 5 -13.93 -18.23 -29.04
C PRO A 5 -13.41 -18.79 -27.71
N LEU A 6 -12.41 -18.10 -27.17
CA LEU A 6 -11.67 -18.35 -25.92
C LEU A 6 -12.54 -18.65 -24.67
N SER A 7 -13.86 -18.51 -24.72
CA SER A 7 -14.73 -18.58 -23.54
C SER A 7 -15.34 -19.95 -23.25
N LYS A 8 -15.33 -20.93 -24.19
CA LYS A 8 -16.04 -22.22 -23.99
C LYS A 8 -15.16 -23.46 -23.80
N ALA A 9 -13.88 -23.43 -24.16
CA ALA A 9 -13.00 -24.61 -24.09
C ALA A 9 -11.87 -24.51 -23.04
N LEU A 10 -11.77 -23.40 -22.30
CA LEU A 10 -10.73 -23.17 -21.29
C LEU A 10 -11.21 -23.37 -19.85
N SER A 11 -12.42 -23.92 -19.64
CA SER A 11 -12.90 -24.24 -18.28
C SER A 11 -12.31 -25.54 -17.72
N SER A 12 -11.49 -26.29 -18.48
CA SER A 12 -10.94 -27.58 -18.06
C SER A 12 -9.43 -27.77 -18.23
N VAL A 13 -8.70 -26.83 -18.86
CA VAL A 13 -7.25 -26.96 -19.08
C VAL A 13 -6.51 -25.94 -18.23
N SER A 14 -5.59 -26.39 -17.38
CA SER A 14 -4.82 -25.47 -16.55
C SER A 14 -3.87 -24.64 -17.42
N TYR A 15 -3.58 -23.42 -16.98
CA TYR A 15 -2.64 -22.54 -17.65
C TYR A 15 -1.23 -23.16 -17.80
N SER A 16 -0.82 -23.98 -16.83
CA SER A 16 0.43 -24.77 -16.89
C SER A 16 0.45 -25.79 -18.03
N ASP A 17 -0.67 -26.45 -18.32
CA ASP A 17 -0.76 -27.42 -19.42
C ASP A 17 -0.63 -26.73 -20.78
N LEU A 18 -1.13 -25.49 -20.89
CA LEU A 18 -1.00 -24.68 -22.09
C LEU A 18 0.47 -24.32 -22.38
N THR A 19 1.24 -23.98 -21.34
CA THR A 19 2.67 -23.67 -21.46
C THR A 19 3.50 -24.91 -21.74
N ALA A 20 3.21 -26.03 -21.06
CA ALA A 20 3.88 -27.30 -21.32
C ALA A 20 3.70 -27.77 -22.77
N SER A 21 2.46 -27.75 -23.28
CA SER A 21 2.18 -28.10 -24.68
C SER A 21 2.82 -27.16 -25.69
N PHE A 22 2.96 -25.87 -25.36
CA PHE A 22 3.67 -24.91 -26.22
C PHE A 22 5.15 -25.25 -26.39
N LEU A 23 5.82 -25.63 -25.31
CA LEU A 23 7.24 -25.99 -25.34
C LEU A 23 7.53 -27.28 -26.11
N GLN A 24 6.50 -28.09 -26.41
CA GLN A 24 6.62 -29.30 -27.24
C GLN A 24 6.52 -29.04 -28.74
N VAL A 25 6.24 -27.81 -29.18
CA VAL A 25 6.12 -27.44 -30.60
C VAL A 25 7.46 -27.62 -31.32
N LYS A 26 7.49 -28.40 -32.42
CA LYS A 26 8.71 -28.68 -33.20
C LYS A 26 8.65 -28.12 -34.62
N THR A 27 7.46 -27.92 -35.18
CA THR A 27 7.25 -27.47 -36.55
C THR A 27 6.30 -26.26 -36.64
N PRO A 28 6.34 -25.47 -37.73
CA PRO A 28 5.34 -24.44 -38.01
C PRO A 28 3.90 -24.97 -38.03
N GLU A 29 3.70 -26.21 -38.45
CA GLU A 29 2.44 -26.93 -38.42
C GLU A 29 1.96 -27.13 -36.98
N ASP A 30 2.81 -27.66 -36.10
CA ASP A 30 2.51 -27.82 -34.67
C ASP A 30 2.15 -26.47 -34.03
N LEU A 31 2.88 -25.41 -34.39
CA LEU A 31 2.63 -24.07 -33.89
C LEU A 31 1.27 -23.53 -34.35
N ALA A 32 0.89 -23.78 -35.60
CA ALA A 32 -0.41 -23.39 -36.13
C ALA A 32 -1.55 -24.13 -35.41
N LEU A 33 -1.40 -25.45 -35.21
CA LEU A 33 -2.33 -26.26 -34.43
C LEU A 33 -2.43 -25.75 -32.99
N TRP A 34 -1.30 -25.45 -32.37
CA TRP A 34 -1.28 -24.89 -31.02
C TRP A 34 -2.03 -23.58 -30.96
N PHE A 35 -1.90 -22.68 -31.93
CA PHE A 35 -2.69 -21.44 -31.97
C PHE A 35 -4.19 -21.65 -32.30
N GLY A 36 -4.61 -22.86 -32.67
CA GLY A 36 -6.00 -23.20 -33.02
C GLY A 36 -6.32 -23.09 -34.51
N PHE A 37 -5.31 -23.13 -35.38
CA PHE A 37 -5.50 -23.22 -36.83
C PHE A 37 -5.38 -24.66 -37.30
N SER A 38 -6.11 -25.04 -38.34
CA SER A 38 -6.04 -26.40 -38.88
C SER A 38 -4.78 -26.69 -39.70
N LYS A 39 -4.15 -25.66 -40.29
CA LYS A 39 -2.95 -25.77 -41.13
C LYS A 39 -2.07 -24.52 -41.00
N TYR A 40 -0.76 -24.67 -41.21
CA TYR A 40 0.19 -23.55 -41.22
C TYR A 40 -0.17 -22.47 -42.24
N ALA A 41 -0.71 -22.82 -43.41
CA ALA A 41 -1.15 -21.85 -44.42
C ALA A 41 -2.13 -20.79 -43.86
N ALA A 42 -3.05 -21.20 -42.96
CA ALA A 42 -4.01 -20.27 -42.34
C ALA A 42 -3.34 -19.26 -41.40
N LEU A 43 -2.33 -19.70 -40.63
CA LEU A 43 -1.47 -18.81 -39.86
C LEU A 43 -0.62 -17.93 -40.79
N GLY A 44 -0.12 -18.49 -41.88
CA GLY A 44 0.64 -17.81 -42.92
C GLY A 44 -0.06 -16.56 -43.46
N PHE A 45 -1.36 -16.64 -43.76
CA PHE A 45 -2.17 -15.49 -44.21
C PHE A 45 -2.21 -14.31 -43.22
N LEU A 46 -1.92 -14.54 -41.93
CA LEU A 46 -1.86 -13.47 -40.92
C LEU A 46 -0.50 -12.79 -40.83
N ILE A 47 0.57 -13.47 -41.24
CA ILE A 47 1.96 -13.02 -41.07
C ILE A 47 2.71 -12.74 -42.37
N PHE A 48 2.18 -13.18 -43.52
CA PHE A 48 2.73 -12.93 -44.86
C PHE A 48 1.83 -12.02 -45.71
N PRO A 49 2.42 -11.17 -46.59
CA PRO A 49 3.86 -10.90 -46.70
C PRO A 49 4.42 -10.16 -45.48
N ARG A 50 3.56 -9.46 -44.73
CA ARG A 50 3.85 -8.84 -43.44
C ARG A 50 2.66 -8.96 -42.48
N PRO A 51 2.89 -9.05 -41.16
CA PRO A 51 1.82 -9.00 -40.18
C PRO A 51 0.98 -7.72 -40.29
N LYS A 52 -0.34 -7.85 -40.15
CA LYS A 52 -1.27 -6.72 -40.32
C LYS A 52 -1.41 -5.90 -39.02
N TYR A 53 -0.93 -4.66 -39.06
CA TYR A 53 -1.05 -3.67 -37.99
C TYR A 53 -1.71 -2.40 -38.51
N THR A 54 -2.44 -1.71 -37.63
CA THR A 54 -2.95 -0.36 -37.84
C THR A 54 -2.06 0.63 -37.09
N ALA A 55 -1.59 1.66 -37.78
CA ALA A 55 -0.68 2.65 -37.22
C ALA A 55 -1.41 3.99 -37.00
N PHE A 56 -1.10 4.66 -35.90
CA PHE A 56 -1.55 6.03 -35.61
C PHE A 56 -0.56 6.74 -34.69
N LEU A 57 -0.63 8.07 -34.64
CA LEU A 57 0.26 8.91 -33.84
C LEU A 57 -0.45 9.39 -32.57
N ILE A 58 0.26 9.36 -31.44
CA ILE A 58 -0.17 10.01 -30.20
C ILE A 58 0.86 11.06 -29.77
N LYS A 59 0.40 12.19 -29.21
CA LYS A 59 1.28 13.22 -28.68
C LYS A 59 1.90 12.75 -27.35
N LYS A 60 3.22 12.83 -27.23
CA LYS A 60 3.95 12.69 -25.96
C LYS A 60 3.73 13.95 -25.10
N LYS A 61 4.07 13.85 -23.81
CA LYS A 61 3.99 14.98 -22.87
C LYS A 61 4.81 16.21 -23.32
N ASN A 62 5.89 15.99 -24.06
CA ASN A 62 6.76 17.05 -24.60
C ASN A 62 6.30 17.53 -26.00
N GLY A 63 5.12 17.14 -26.48
CA GLY A 63 4.58 17.55 -27.77
C GLY A 63 5.04 16.71 -28.97
N SER A 64 6.17 15.99 -28.87
CA SER A 64 6.63 15.08 -29.93
C SER A 64 5.67 13.92 -30.16
N GLU A 65 5.71 13.29 -31.32
CA GLU A 65 4.79 12.21 -31.68
C GLU A 65 5.34 10.83 -31.32
N ARG A 66 4.44 9.90 -31.04
CA ARG A 66 4.73 8.49 -30.81
C ARG A 66 3.87 7.66 -31.75
N LEU A 67 4.53 6.91 -32.62
CA LEU A 67 3.91 5.90 -33.47
C LEU A 67 3.42 4.73 -32.61
N ILE A 68 2.12 4.48 -32.65
CA ILE A 68 1.47 3.32 -32.06
C ILE A 68 1.07 2.39 -33.19
N GLN A 69 1.40 1.11 -33.05
CA GLN A 69 1.10 0.06 -34.03
C GLN A 69 0.30 -1.03 -33.31
N VAL A 70 -1.00 -1.11 -33.62
CA VAL A 70 -1.93 -2.06 -32.99
C VAL A 70 -2.17 -3.24 -33.94
N PRO A 71 -1.97 -4.48 -33.50
CA PRO A 71 -2.25 -5.66 -34.31
C PRO A 71 -3.75 -5.76 -34.61
N ASN A 72 -4.11 -6.29 -35.79
CA ASN A 72 -5.52 -6.60 -36.08
C ASN A 72 -6.10 -7.62 -35.09
N LYS A 73 -7.43 -7.79 -35.07
CA LYS A 73 -8.11 -8.63 -34.07
C LYS A 73 -7.54 -10.05 -33.98
N LYS A 74 -7.37 -10.74 -35.11
CA LYS A 74 -6.87 -12.13 -35.16
C LYS A 74 -5.41 -12.24 -34.69
N LEU A 75 -4.54 -11.33 -35.12
CA LEU A 75 -3.14 -11.29 -34.69
C LEU A 75 -3.03 -10.99 -33.19
N LYS A 76 -3.89 -10.10 -32.69
CA LYS A 76 -3.96 -9.76 -31.27
C LYS A 76 -4.40 -10.96 -30.40
N GLU A 77 -5.31 -11.80 -30.90
CA GLU A 77 -5.76 -13.01 -30.20
C GLU A 77 -4.61 -14.01 -30.04
N ILE A 78 -3.87 -14.32 -31.11
CA ILE A 78 -2.73 -15.25 -31.01
C ILE A 78 -1.60 -14.66 -30.14
N GLN A 79 -1.35 -13.35 -30.23
CA GLN A 79 -0.39 -12.66 -29.37
C GLN A 79 -0.81 -12.66 -27.89
N LYS A 80 -2.10 -12.57 -27.57
CA LYS A 80 -2.60 -12.72 -26.19
C LYS A 80 -2.40 -14.13 -25.66
N ARG A 81 -2.57 -15.15 -26.51
CA ARG A 81 -2.29 -16.54 -26.15
C ARG A 81 -0.80 -16.74 -25.85
N LEU A 82 0.07 -16.18 -26.69
CA LEU A 82 1.52 -16.20 -26.46
C LEU A 82 1.93 -15.39 -25.23
N LEU A 83 1.33 -14.23 -24.98
CA LEU A 83 1.56 -13.41 -23.78
C LEU A 83 1.35 -14.21 -22.49
N HIS A 84 0.42 -15.17 -22.48
CA HIS A 84 0.23 -16.04 -21.32
C HIS A 84 1.51 -16.84 -21.01
N VAL A 85 1.99 -17.58 -22.02
CA VAL A 85 3.23 -18.37 -21.93
C VAL A 85 4.43 -17.50 -21.55
N LEU A 86 4.59 -16.35 -22.21
CA LEU A 86 5.69 -15.42 -21.93
C LEU A 86 5.69 -14.89 -20.48
N ASN A 87 4.52 -14.76 -19.85
CA ASN A 87 4.43 -14.32 -18.47
C ASN A 87 4.60 -15.47 -17.47
N GLU A 88 4.26 -16.70 -17.85
CA GLU A 88 4.45 -17.88 -17.01
C GLU A 88 5.93 -18.25 -16.95
N LEU A 89 6.60 -18.22 -18.10
CA LEU A 89 8.03 -18.49 -18.23
C LEU A 89 8.91 -17.24 -17.93
N ASP A 90 8.37 -16.22 -17.27
CA ASP A 90 9.10 -14.98 -16.98
C ASP A 90 10.37 -15.29 -16.18
N ASN A 91 11.52 -15.13 -16.82
CA ASN A 91 12.83 -15.30 -16.20
C ASN A 91 13.55 -13.95 -16.05
N SER A 92 12.83 -12.83 -15.97
CA SER A 92 13.44 -11.51 -15.78
C SER A 92 14.30 -11.45 -14.51
N ARG A 93 15.36 -10.64 -14.54
CA ARG A 93 16.15 -10.35 -13.34
C ARG A 93 15.28 -9.66 -12.27
N PRO A 94 15.54 -9.84 -10.96
CA PRO A 94 14.77 -9.17 -9.90
C PRO A 94 14.74 -7.64 -10.01
N SER A 95 15.77 -7.02 -10.58
CA SER A 95 15.84 -5.57 -10.80
C SER A 95 14.93 -5.05 -11.92
N ALA A 96 14.33 -5.92 -12.72
CA ALA A 96 13.32 -5.51 -13.70
C ALA A 96 11.95 -5.44 -13.03
N HIS A 97 11.33 -4.26 -13.03
CA HIS A 97 10.00 -4.02 -12.44
C HIS A 97 8.92 -3.72 -13.50
N GLY A 98 9.33 -3.21 -14.67
CA GLY A 98 8.40 -2.89 -15.76
C GLY A 98 7.78 -4.13 -16.38
N PHE A 99 6.48 -4.08 -16.67
CA PHE A 99 5.71 -5.13 -17.38
C PHE A 99 5.66 -6.50 -16.70
N ARG A 100 5.95 -6.58 -15.40
CA ARG A 100 5.93 -7.84 -14.65
C ARG A 100 4.73 -7.90 -13.72
N LYS A 101 4.19 -9.12 -13.55
CA LYS A 101 3.09 -9.37 -12.61
C LYS A 101 3.54 -9.03 -11.19
N LYS A 102 2.64 -8.46 -10.39
CA LYS A 102 2.85 -8.07 -8.97
C LYS A 102 3.92 -6.99 -8.73
N LEU A 103 4.57 -6.47 -9.77
CA LEU A 103 5.49 -5.32 -9.67
C LEU A 103 4.82 -4.06 -10.23
N SER A 104 5.23 -2.90 -9.74
CA SER A 104 4.60 -1.62 -10.06
C SER A 104 5.60 -0.47 -10.01
N VAL A 105 5.15 0.72 -10.37
CA VAL A 105 5.92 1.95 -10.16
C VAL A 105 6.23 2.19 -8.68
N VAL A 106 5.38 1.70 -7.77
CA VAL A 106 5.60 1.78 -6.32
C VAL A 106 6.73 0.85 -5.93
N SER A 107 6.67 -0.44 -6.29
CA SER A 107 7.72 -1.38 -5.91
C SER A 107 9.08 -1.02 -6.51
N ASN A 108 9.10 -0.37 -7.68
CA ASN A 108 10.31 0.18 -8.28
C ASN A 108 10.86 1.37 -7.47
N ALA A 109 10.00 2.32 -7.11
CA ALA A 109 10.36 3.49 -6.32
C ALA A 109 10.86 3.12 -4.90
N GLU A 110 10.28 2.09 -4.27
CA GLU A 110 10.67 1.60 -2.94
C GLU A 110 12.16 1.25 -2.87
N GLN A 111 12.72 0.60 -3.91
CA GLN A 111 14.13 0.21 -3.98
C GLN A 111 15.10 1.39 -3.86
N HIS A 112 14.63 2.59 -4.21
CA HIS A 112 15.41 3.83 -4.27
C HIS A 112 15.01 4.85 -3.21
N SER A 113 14.15 4.47 -2.26
CA SER A 113 13.67 5.34 -1.19
C SER A 113 14.47 5.20 0.12
N GLY A 114 14.31 6.17 1.01
CA GLY A 114 14.78 6.11 2.40
C GLY A 114 15.96 7.01 2.73
N HIS A 115 16.12 7.27 4.03
CA HIS A 115 17.17 8.11 4.62
C HIS A 115 18.61 7.66 4.33
N LYS A 116 18.85 6.51 3.68
CA LYS A 116 20.19 6.09 3.23
C LYS A 116 20.49 6.45 1.77
N LYS A 117 19.50 6.76 0.94
CA LYS A 117 19.68 7.10 -0.49
C LYS A 117 19.91 8.60 -0.70
N HIS A 118 21.14 9.00 -0.99
CA HIS A 118 21.53 10.41 -1.07
C HIS A 118 21.46 11.00 -2.49
N TYR A 119 21.58 10.14 -3.51
CA TYR A 119 21.43 10.53 -4.90
C TYR A 119 20.63 9.49 -5.67
N VAL A 120 19.83 9.96 -6.64
CA VAL A 120 19.16 9.14 -7.65
C VAL A 120 19.63 9.59 -9.03
N PHE A 121 20.07 8.63 -9.83
CA PHE A 121 20.54 8.83 -11.20
C PHE A 121 19.63 8.05 -12.15
N ASN A 122 18.88 8.79 -12.96
CA ASN A 122 17.93 8.24 -13.93
C ASN A 122 18.49 8.35 -15.34
N LEU A 123 18.27 7.31 -16.14
CA LEU A 123 18.55 7.24 -17.56
C LEU A 123 17.34 6.66 -18.29
N ASP A 124 17.22 6.92 -19.58
CA ASP A 124 16.15 6.43 -20.44
C ASP A 124 16.77 5.87 -21.71
N LEU A 125 16.25 4.74 -22.20
CA LEU A 125 16.71 4.14 -23.45
C LEU A 125 15.98 4.76 -24.65
N LYS A 126 16.76 5.25 -25.62
CA LYS A 126 16.22 5.83 -26.86
C LYS A 126 15.60 4.74 -27.72
N ASP A 127 14.39 5.00 -28.21
CA ASP A 127 13.64 4.15 -29.15
C ASP A 127 13.58 2.68 -28.71
N PHE A 128 13.32 2.44 -27.42
CA PHE A 128 13.42 1.13 -26.77
C PHE A 128 12.74 -0.04 -27.50
N PHE A 129 11.47 0.09 -27.89
CA PHE A 129 10.79 -0.97 -28.64
C PHE A 129 11.31 -1.10 -30.08
N PRO A 130 11.43 -0.01 -30.87
CA PRO A 130 12.05 -0.06 -32.20
C PRO A 130 13.48 -0.61 -32.24
N SER A 131 14.28 -0.45 -31.18
CA SER A 131 15.64 -0.99 -31.11
C SER A 131 15.70 -2.51 -30.88
N ILE A 132 14.56 -3.14 -30.57
CA ILE A 132 14.43 -4.59 -30.43
C ILE A 132 13.97 -5.18 -31.76
N THR A 133 14.94 -5.59 -32.57
CA THR A 133 14.74 -6.03 -33.94
C THR A 133 14.29 -7.50 -34.06
N PHE A 134 13.80 -7.88 -35.23
CA PHE A 134 13.38 -9.24 -35.56
C PHE A 134 14.45 -10.31 -35.24
N PRO A 135 15.74 -10.14 -35.61
CA PRO A 135 16.77 -11.11 -35.23
C PRO A 135 16.91 -11.29 -33.71
N ARG A 136 16.77 -10.20 -32.93
CA ARG A 136 16.83 -10.24 -31.47
C ARG A 136 15.65 -11.02 -30.89
N VAL A 137 14.43 -10.75 -31.38
CA VAL A 137 13.22 -11.50 -30.97
C VAL A 137 13.33 -12.97 -31.34
N ARG A 138 13.83 -13.29 -32.54
CA ARG A 138 14.12 -14.67 -32.94
C ARG A 138 15.13 -15.33 -32.00
N GLY A 139 16.18 -14.60 -31.60
CA GLY A 139 17.17 -15.05 -30.62
C GLY A 139 16.57 -15.45 -29.27
N VAL A 140 15.54 -14.74 -28.79
CA VAL A 140 14.80 -15.12 -27.57
C VAL A 140 14.20 -16.52 -27.71
N PHE A 141 13.49 -16.78 -28.81
CA PHE A 141 12.82 -18.07 -29.02
C PHE A 141 13.79 -19.23 -29.32
N LEU A 142 15.01 -18.93 -29.79
CA LEU A 142 16.08 -19.92 -29.95
C LEU A 142 16.79 -20.26 -28.63
N SER A 143 16.66 -19.40 -27.62
CA SER A 143 17.38 -19.52 -26.35
C SER A 143 16.50 -20.12 -25.25
N GLU A 144 17.10 -20.47 -24.12
CA GLU A 144 16.34 -20.83 -22.91
C GLU A 144 15.40 -19.68 -22.47
N PRO A 145 14.17 -19.98 -22.04
CA PRO A 145 13.60 -21.30 -21.75
C PRO A 145 12.93 -22.01 -22.94
N PHE A 146 12.99 -21.44 -24.15
CA PHE A 146 12.19 -21.89 -25.29
C PHE A 146 12.89 -22.94 -26.17
N LYS A 147 14.15 -22.67 -26.54
CA LYS A 147 14.98 -23.57 -27.38
C LYS A 147 14.28 -24.13 -28.64
N PHE A 148 13.44 -23.32 -29.29
CA PHE A 148 12.69 -23.79 -30.45
C PHE A 148 13.59 -24.02 -31.67
N PRO A 149 13.19 -24.93 -32.58
CA PRO A 149 13.78 -25.04 -33.91
C PRO A 149 13.73 -23.72 -34.68
N ALA A 150 14.73 -23.52 -35.56
CA ALA A 150 14.96 -22.26 -36.28
C ALA A 150 13.76 -21.76 -37.09
N ASN A 151 12.98 -22.66 -37.68
CA ASN A 151 11.76 -22.38 -38.42
C ASN A 151 10.63 -21.88 -37.49
N VAL A 152 10.40 -22.54 -36.36
CA VAL A 152 9.40 -22.15 -35.34
C VAL A 152 9.73 -20.78 -34.73
N ALA A 153 10.99 -20.57 -34.33
CA ALA A 153 11.46 -19.30 -33.78
C ALA A 153 11.28 -18.14 -34.78
N THR A 154 11.46 -18.41 -36.07
CA THR A 154 11.25 -17.42 -37.16
C THR A 154 9.77 -17.04 -37.26
N VAL A 155 8.85 -18.01 -37.22
CA VAL A 155 7.41 -17.76 -37.25
C VAL A 155 6.96 -16.97 -36.02
N LEU A 156 7.41 -17.34 -34.82
CA LEU A 156 7.12 -16.62 -33.58
C LEU A 156 7.64 -15.18 -33.61
N ALA A 157 8.87 -14.96 -34.09
CA ALA A 157 9.42 -13.62 -34.25
C ALA A 157 8.62 -12.79 -35.26
N ARG A 158 8.12 -13.40 -36.35
CA ARG A 158 7.24 -12.71 -37.31
C ARG A 158 5.92 -12.31 -36.67
N ILE A 159 5.31 -13.20 -35.88
CA ILE A 159 4.07 -12.90 -35.13
C ILE A 159 4.29 -11.70 -34.21
N CYS A 160 5.45 -11.58 -33.57
CA CYS A 160 5.71 -10.59 -32.54
C CYS A 160 6.25 -9.24 -33.06
N THR A 161 6.62 -9.14 -34.33
CA THR A 161 7.25 -7.94 -34.88
C THR A 161 6.40 -7.27 -35.96
N CYS A 162 6.62 -5.97 -36.15
CA CYS A 162 6.07 -5.18 -37.24
C CYS A 162 7.21 -4.36 -37.84
N ASN A 163 7.35 -4.35 -39.16
CA ASN A 163 8.43 -3.66 -39.87
C ASN A 163 9.83 -3.98 -39.30
N GLY A 164 10.05 -5.23 -38.89
CA GLY A 164 11.35 -5.70 -38.43
C GLY A 164 11.70 -5.39 -36.97
N ALA A 165 10.79 -4.83 -36.17
CA ALA A 165 11.03 -4.57 -34.74
C ALA A 165 9.79 -4.81 -33.87
N LEU A 166 9.93 -4.74 -32.54
CA LEU A 166 8.80 -4.81 -31.63
C LEU A 166 7.90 -3.55 -31.79
N PRO A 167 6.60 -3.72 -32.07
CA PRO A 167 5.69 -2.59 -32.20
C PRO A 167 5.21 -2.09 -30.83
N GLN A 168 5.02 -0.77 -30.72
CA GLN A 168 4.34 -0.15 -29.59
C GLN A 168 2.83 -0.37 -29.72
N GLY A 169 2.30 -1.42 -29.07
CA GLY A 169 0.86 -1.74 -29.10
C GLY A 169 0.54 -3.23 -29.20
N ALA A 170 1.52 -4.08 -29.53
CA ALA A 170 1.34 -5.54 -29.46
C ALA A 170 1.35 -6.04 -28.00
N PRO A 171 0.49 -7.00 -27.63
CA PRO A 171 0.49 -7.64 -26.31
C PRO A 171 1.81 -8.32 -25.94
N THR A 172 2.58 -8.82 -26.92
CA THR A 172 3.82 -9.58 -26.68
C THR A 172 5.06 -8.69 -26.54
N SER A 173 5.04 -7.44 -27.02
CA SER A 173 6.21 -6.55 -26.94
C SER A 173 6.69 -6.31 -25.50
N PRO A 174 5.80 -6.01 -24.52
CA PRO A 174 6.21 -5.76 -23.14
C PRO A 174 7.01 -6.91 -22.49
N PRO A 175 6.52 -8.16 -22.43
CA PRO A 175 7.31 -9.25 -21.84
C PRO A 175 8.55 -9.61 -22.68
N LEU A 176 8.48 -9.58 -24.02
CA LEU A 176 9.65 -9.84 -24.87
C LEU A 176 10.78 -8.85 -24.62
N SER A 177 10.46 -7.58 -24.34
CA SER A 177 11.48 -6.59 -23.99
C SER A 177 12.25 -6.97 -22.72
N ASN A 178 11.61 -7.65 -21.77
CA ASN A 178 12.28 -8.12 -20.56
C ASN A 178 13.19 -9.33 -20.81
N TYR A 179 12.78 -10.29 -21.65
CA TYR A 179 13.67 -11.39 -22.07
C TYR A 179 14.95 -10.84 -22.72
N ILE A 180 14.80 -9.85 -23.61
CA ILE A 180 15.92 -9.19 -24.27
C ILE A 180 16.83 -8.46 -23.28
N CYS A 181 16.25 -7.75 -22.33
CA CYS A 181 17.01 -6.99 -21.33
C CYS A 181 17.63 -7.85 -20.23
N ARG A 182 17.41 -9.18 -20.19
CA ARG A 182 17.97 -10.05 -19.13
C ARG A 182 19.49 -10.00 -19.05
N GLY A 183 20.17 -9.91 -20.19
CA GLY A 183 21.63 -9.73 -20.27
C GLY A 183 22.05 -8.36 -19.74
N LEU A 184 21.42 -7.30 -20.27
CA LEU A 184 21.65 -5.91 -19.86
C LEU A 184 21.49 -5.75 -18.34
N ASP A 185 20.38 -6.24 -17.79
CA ASP A 185 20.10 -6.19 -16.36
C ASP A 185 21.16 -6.93 -15.55
N GLY A 186 21.70 -8.04 -16.05
CA GLY A 186 22.81 -8.75 -15.41
C GLY A 186 24.08 -7.90 -15.32
N SER A 187 24.50 -7.29 -16.43
CA SER A 187 25.67 -6.41 -16.46
C SER A 187 25.47 -5.15 -15.62
N LEU A 188 24.28 -4.54 -15.67
CA LEU A 188 23.95 -3.35 -14.89
C LEU A 188 23.85 -3.65 -13.38
N GLN A 189 23.34 -4.82 -12.98
CA GLN A 189 23.40 -5.29 -11.60
C GLN A 189 24.84 -5.46 -11.11
N GLN A 190 25.72 -6.02 -11.95
CA GLN A 190 27.11 -6.28 -11.59
C GLN A 190 27.87 -4.97 -11.32
N ILE A 191 27.79 -4.00 -12.23
CA ILE A 191 28.43 -2.69 -12.06
C ILE A 191 27.79 -1.90 -10.89
N ALA A 192 26.48 -2.05 -10.68
CA ALA A 192 25.81 -1.42 -9.54
C ALA A 192 26.30 -1.97 -8.20
N LYS A 193 26.43 -3.30 -8.10
CA LYS A 193 26.95 -4.00 -6.91
C LYS A 193 28.41 -3.60 -6.63
N ALA A 194 29.26 -3.60 -7.65
CA ALA A 194 30.66 -3.15 -7.53
C ALA A 194 30.77 -1.67 -7.08
N SER A 195 29.73 -0.89 -7.35
CA SER A 195 29.64 0.54 -7.02
C SER A 195 28.87 0.83 -5.71
N TYR A 196 28.49 -0.20 -4.94
CA TYR A 196 27.63 -0.08 -3.75
C TYR A 196 26.35 0.74 -4.00
N SER A 197 25.77 0.57 -5.18
CA SER A 197 24.57 1.26 -5.63
C SER A 197 23.43 0.28 -5.87
N THR A 198 22.20 0.77 -5.80
CA THR A 198 21.01 -0.01 -6.14
C THR A 198 20.61 0.31 -7.57
N TYR A 199 20.30 -0.72 -8.36
CA TYR A 199 19.84 -0.61 -9.74
C TYR A 199 18.46 -1.24 -9.92
N THR A 200 17.57 -0.55 -10.64
CA THR A 200 16.32 -1.10 -11.16
C THR A 200 16.04 -0.60 -12.58
N ARG A 201 15.19 -1.34 -13.29
CA ARG A 201 14.67 -0.98 -14.62
C ARG A 201 13.16 -1.07 -14.66
N TYR A 202 12.52 -0.02 -15.16
CA TYR A 202 11.10 0.03 -15.44
C TYR A 202 10.88 0.32 -16.93
N ALA A 203 10.67 -0.73 -17.72
CA ALA A 203 10.66 -0.64 -19.19
C ALA A 203 11.99 -0.06 -19.72
N ASP A 204 11.95 1.13 -20.31
CA ASP A 204 13.08 1.92 -20.83
C ASP A 204 13.78 2.79 -19.78
N ASP A 205 13.14 3.05 -18.64
CA ASP A 205 13.71 3.84 -17.55
C ASP A 205 14.68 2.97 -16.72
N LEU A 206 15.94 3.41 -16.63
CA LEU A 206 16.98 2.85 -15.75
C LEU A 206 17.18 3.78 -14.56
N THR A 207 17.26 3.22 -13.35
CA THR A 207 17.47 4.01 -12.14
C THR A 207 18.58 3.42 -11.29
N PHE A 208 19.53 4.27 -10.91
CA PHE A 208 20.55 3.98 -9.90
C PHE A 208 20.32 4.87 -8.68
N SER A 209 20.55 4.34 -7.48
CA SER A 209 20.59 5.17 -6.25
C SER A 209 21.82 4.86 -5.42
N PHE A 210 22.37 5.91 -4.81
CA PHE A 210 23.65 5.86 -4.11
C PHE A 210 23.49 6.15 -2.63
N THR A 211 24.25 5.43 -1.80
CA THR A 211 24.31 5.65 -0.35
C THR A 211 25.39 6.65 0.06
N ASN A 212 26.29 7.02 -0.85
CA ASN A 212 27.34 7.98 -0.57
C ASN A 212 26.79 9.41 -0.54
N LYS A 213 27.15 10.17 0.50
CA LYS A 213 26.73 11.58 0.68
C LYS A 213 27.50 12.55 -0.23
N LYS A 214 28.76 12.23 -0.54
CA LYS A 214 29.66 13.12 -1.26
C LYS A 214 29.57 12.85 -2.77
N ARG A 215 29.14 13.86 -3.54
CA ARG A 215 28.96 13.76 -5.01
C ARG A 215 30.21 13.28 -5.74
N HIS A 216 31.39 13.79 -5.39
CA HIS A 216 32.65 13.40 -6.03
C HIS A 216 33.10 11.96 -5.68
N ARG A 217 32.44 11.28 -4.74
CA ARG A 217 32.70 9.88 -4.38
C ARG A 217 31.67 8.92 -4.96
N LEU A 218 30.79 9.39 -5.84
CA LEU A 218 29.94 8.50 -6.64
C LEU A 218 30.82 7.72 -7.61
N SER A 219 30.41 6.50 -7.94
CA SER A 219 31.24 5.60 -8.74
C SER A 219 31.50 6.16 -10.14
N PRO A 220 32.77 6.40 -10.53
CA PRO A 220 33.12 6.88 -11.87
C PRO A 220 32.77 5.88 -12.97
N ASN A 221 32.56 4.60 -12.59
CA ASN A 221 32.09 3.56 -13.50
C ASN A 221 30.62 3.73 -13.91
N LEU A 222 29.82 4.49 -13.15
CA LEU A 222 28.41 4.74 -13.46
C LEU A 222 28.15 6.17 -13.96
N ILE A 223 28.84 7.14 -13.36
CA ILE A 223 28.51 8.55 -13.54
C ILE A 223 29.76 9.41 -13.55
N ASN A 224 29.82 10.38 -14.46
CA ASN A 224 30.84 11.42 -14.44
C ASN A 224 30.29 12.65 -13.70
N THR A 225 30.91 12.96 -12.56
CA THR A 225 30.53 14.07 -11.67
C THR A 225 31.43 15.30 -11.80
N ALA A 226 32.42 15.28 -12.70
CA ALA A 226 33.38 16.38 -12.87
C ALA A 226 32.73 17.64 -13.44
N VAL A 227 31.65 17.49 -14.20
CA VAL A 227 30.85 18.57 -14.79
C VAL A 227 29.64 18.90 -13.92
N GLU A 228 29.13 20.13 -14.01
CA GLU A 228 27.96 20.58 -13.23
C GLU A 228 26.74 19.68 -13.47
N ASN A 229 26.45 19.40 -14.74
CA ASN A 229 25.44 18.43 -15.14
C ASN A 229 26.06 17.03 -15.24
N ALA A 230 25.77 16.16 -14.28
CA ALA A 230 26.33 14.82 -14.28
C ALA A 230 25.98 14.05 -15.56
N THR A 231 26.98 13.41 -16.17
CA THR A 231 26.83 12.66 -17.42
C THR A 231 27.06 11.17 -17.18
N VAL A 232 26.66 10.36 -18.16
CA VAL A 232 26.90 8.91 -18.14
C VAL A 232 28.40 8.65 -18.28
N SER A 233 28.94 7.72 -17.48
CA SER A 233 30.33 7.26 -17.67
C SER A 233 30.51 6.53 -19.01
N LEU A 234 31.75 6.47 -19.50
CA LEU A 234 32.08 5.67 -20.68
C LEU A 234 31.72 4.20 -20.48
N LYS A 235 32.06 3.64 -19.30
CA LYS A 235 31.81 2.23 -19.00
C LYS A 235 30.32 1.86 -19.00
N LEU A 236 29.47 2.71 -18.42
CA LEU A 236 28.03 2.47 -18.42
C LEU A 236 27.45 2.60 -19.83
N LYS A 237 27.95 3.56 -20.62
CA LYS A 237 27.57 3.73 -22.02
C LYS A 237 27.91 2.48 -22.85
N GLU A 238 29.14 1.99 -22.75
CA GLU A 238 29.60 0.77 -23.44
C GLU A 238 28.71 -0.43 -23.10
N ILE A 239 28.43 -0.68 -21.81
CA ILE A 239 27.55 -1.80 -21.41
C ILE A 239 26.18 -1.70 -22.07
N ILE A 240 25.60 -0.51 -22.16
CA ILE A 240 24.28 -0.30 -22.78
C ILE A 240 24.35 -0.50 -24.29
N GLU A 241 25.40 0.00 -24.95
CA GLU A 241 25.62 -0.12 -26.40
C GLU A 241 25.93 -1.56 -26.83
N ASP A 242 26.71 -2.30 -26.04
CA ASP A 242 27.03 -3.72 -26.24
C ASP A 242 25.77 -4.60 -26.21
N HIS A 243 24.76 -4.19 -25.43
CA HIS A 243 23.45 -4.85 -25.39
C HIS A 243 22.48 -4.33 -26.47
N GLY A 244 22.97 -3.54 -27.43
CA GLY A 244 22.20 -3.07 -28.59
C GLY A 244 21.15 -2.02 -28.22
N PHE A 245 21.44 -1.17 -27.23
CA PHE A 245 20.59 -0.03 -26.85
C PHE A 245 21.37 1.29 -26.92
N LYS A 246 20.64 2.40 -26.98
CA LYS A 246 21.22 3.75 -26.96
C LYS A 246 20.62 4.56 -25.82
N ILE A 247 21.41 5.44 -25.21
CA ILE A 247 20.95 6.31 -24.13
C ILE A 247 20.28 7.56 -24.71
N ASN A 248 19.18 7.98 -24.11
CA ASN A 248 18.58 9.27 -24.32
C ASN A 248 19.22 10.32 -23.38
N PHE A 249 20.29 10.97 -23.85
CA PHE A 249 21.06 11.91 -23.04
C PHE A 249 20.24 13.11 -22.53
N GLU A 250 19.18 13.52 -23.24
CA GLU A 250 18.30 14.61 -22.79
C GLU A 250 17.54 14.29 -21.50
N LYS A 251 17.32 13.00 -21.23
CA LYS A 251 16.61 12.50 -20.05
C LYS A 251 17.51 12.01 -18.93
N VAL A 252 18.83 12.07 -19.11
CA VAL A 252 19.80 11.72 -18.07
C VAL A 252 19.75 12.77 -16.97
N ARG A 253 19.49 12.35 -15.73
CA ARG A 253 19.34 13.26 -14.58
C ARG A 253 19.93 12.67 -13.32
N LEU A 254 20.73 13.46 -12.61
CA LEU A 254 21.16 13.20 -11.23
C LEU A 254 20.42 14.16 -10.30
N ARG A 255 19.79 13.63 -9.24
CA ARG A 255 19.18 14.42 -8.18
C ARG A 255 19.79 14.05 -6.84
N SER A 256 20.12 15.05 -6.03
CA SER A 256 20.49 14.86 -4.62
C SER A 256 19.24 14.82 -3.75
N ARG A 257 19.35 14.28 -2.53
CA ARG A 257 18.26 14.31 -1.53
C ARG A 257 17.79 15.73 -1.17
N HIS A 258 18.66 16.72 -1.29
CA HIS A 258 18.29 18.12 -1.03
C HIS A 258 17.34 18.68 -2.11
N ALA A 259 17.24 18.00 -3.24
CA ALA A 259 16.23 18.25 -4.26
C ALA A 259 15.18 17.13 -4.27
N ARG A 260 14.09 17.32 -5.01
CA ARG A 260 13.10 16.27 -5.25
C ARG A 260 13.73 15.15 -6.09
N MET A 261 13.92 13.98 -5.48
CA MET A 261 14.31 12.75 -6.17
C MET A 261 13.04 12.07 -6.69
N GLU A 262 13.08 11.58 -7.92
CA GLU A 262 11.92 11.00 -8.60
C GLU A 262 12.28 9.67 -9.28
N VAL A 263 11.45 8.67 -9.11
CA VAL A 263 11.56 7.37 -9.78
C VAL A 263 10.20 7.00 -10.34
N THR A 264 10.11 6.79 -11.65
CA THR A 264 8.86 6.43 -12.35
C THR A 264 7.67 7.36 -12.02
N GLY A 265 7.95 8.65 -11.78
CA GLY A 265 6.94 9.67 -11.47
C GLY A 265 6.61 9.86 -9.99
N LEU A 266 7.15 9.03 -9.10
CA LEU A 266 6.97 9.10 -7.65
C LEU A 266 8.17 9.76 -6.97
N THR A 267 7.92 10.58 -5.95
CA THR A 267 8.99 11.13 -5.12
C THR A 267 9.52 10.07 -4.17
N VAL A 268 10.85 9.98 -4.00
CA VAL A 268 11.48 8.89 -3.22
C VAL A 268 12.42 9.38 -2.13
N ASN A 269 12.36 10.66 -1.76
CA ASN A 269 13.28 11.23 -0.77
C ASN A 269 13.30 10.45 0.56
N GLU A 270 12.13 10.01 1.02
CA GLU A 270 11.98 9.23 2.25
C GLU A 270 11.24 7.93 2.00
N PHE A 271 10.05 8.01 1.43
CA PHE A 271 9.26 6.86 0.97
C PHE A 271 8.59 7.25 -0.37
N PRO A 272 8.17 6.28 -1.19
CA PRO A 272 7.44 6.57 -2.41
C PRO A 272 6.19 7.40 -2.12
N ASN A 273 6.06 8.54 -2.78
CA ASN A 273 4.90 9.41 -2.59
C ASN A 273 4.52 10.10 -3.89
N VAL A 274 3.26 10.53 -3.99
CA VAL A 274 2.79 11.35 -5.11
C VAL A 274 3.26 12.80 -4.94
N LYS A 275 3.32 13.54 -6.04
CA LYS A 275 3.57 14.98 -6.00
C LYS A 275 2.42 15.69 -5.30
N ARG A 276 2.70 16.73 -4.51
CA ARG A 276 1.67 17.57 -3.85
C ARG A 276 0.58 18.02 -4.82
N LYS A 277 0.98 18.47 -6.02
CA LYS A 277 0.06 18.87 -7.10
C LYS A 277 -0.97 17.78 -7.45
N PHE A 278 -0.62 16.50 -7.39
CA PHE A 278 -1.56 15.41 -7.66
C PHE A 278 -2.66 15.34 -6.59
N VAL A 279 -2.31 15.54 -5.32
CA VAL A 279 -3.27 15.59 -4.20
C VAL A 279 -4.13 16.84 -4.30
N ASP A 280 -3.54 17.99 -4.61
CA ASP A 280 -4.27 19.25 -4.76
C ASP A 280 -5.26 19.20 -5.94
N GLU A 281 -4.92 18.52 -7.04
CA GLU A 281 -5.87 18.23 -8.12
C GLU A 281 -7.06 17.41 -7.63
N ILE A 282 -6.85 16.37 -6.81
CA ILE A 282 -7.94 15.57 -6.24
C ILE A 282 -8.82 16.42 -5.32
N ARG A 283 -8.20 17.24 -4.45
CA ARG A 283 -8.91 18.16 -3.54
C ARG A 283 -9.76 19.16 -4.32
N GLY A 284 -9.21 19.75 -5.37
CA GLY A 284 -9.92 20.71 -6.21
C GLY A 284 -11.09 20.06 -6.97
N MET A 285 -10.92 18.82 -7.45
CA MET A 285 -12.02 18.05 -8.04
C MET A 285 -13.12 17.78 -7.00
N LEU A 286 -12.78 17.24 -5.83
CA LEU A 286 -13.75 16.99 -4.77
C LEU A 286 -14.50 18.26 -4.34
N HIS A 287 -13.77 19.36 -4.12
CA HIS A 287 -14.37 20.62 -3.75
C HIS A 287 -15.36 21.14 -4.81
N ALA A 288 -15.04 21.01 -6.10
CA ALA A 288 -15.94 21.40 -7.16
C ALA A 288 -17.24 20.58 -7.14
N TRP A 289 -17.15 19.27 -6.89
CA TRP A 289 -18.33 18.42 -6.78
C TRP A 289 -19.15 18.75 -5.52
N GLU A 290 -18.50 18.84 -4.36
CA GLU A 290 -19.17 19.16 -3.09
C GLU A 290 -19.91 20.51 -3.13
N THR A 291 -19.31 21.51 -3.79
CA THR A 291 -19.85 22.89 -3.80
C THR A 291 -20.91 23.09 -4.88
N TYR A 292 -20.69 22.53 -6.08
CA TYR A 292 -21.52 22.85 -7.25
C TYR A 292 -22.35 21.68 -7.76
N GLY A 293 -22.19 20.49 -7.20
CA GLY A 293 -22.81 19.25 -7.69
C GLY A 293 -22.02 18.61 -8.84
N LEU A 294 -22.38 17.35 -9.16
CA LEU A 294 -21.66 16.55 -10.16
C LEU A 294 -21.72 17.17 -11.57
N GLU A 295 -22.88 17.69 -11.97
CA GLU A 295 -23.11 18.22 -13.31
C GLU A 295 -22.19 19.43 -13.60
N LYS A 296 -22.21 20.44 -12.75
CA LYS A 296 -21.31 21.60 -12.88
C LYS A 296 -19.84 21.24 -12.74
N ALA A 297 -19.50 20.27 -11.88
CA ALA A 297 -18.13 19.78 -11.78
C ALA A 297 -17.66 19.08 -13.07
N GLN A 298 -18.54 18.32 -13.72
CA GLN A 298 -18.31 17.70 -15.02
C GLN A 298 -18.14 18.76 -16.11
N GLU A 299 -18.98 19.79 -16.18
CA GLU A 299 -18.84 20.91 -17.12
C GLU A 299 -17.51 21.62 -16.96
N GLY A 300 -17.14 21.98 -15.72
CA GLY A 300 -15.86 22.60 -15.40
C GLY A 300 -14.65 21.69 -15.67
N PHE A 301 -14.83 20.38 -15.66
CA PHE A 301 -13.81 19.41 -16.05
C PHE A 301 -13.66 19.32 -17.57
N LEU A 302 -14.78 19.33 -18.31
CA LEU A 302 -14.81 19.28 -19.78
C LEU A 302 -14.31 20.58 -20.42
N SER A 303 -14.51 21.72 -19.77
CA SER A 303 -14.02 23.03 -20.25
C SER A 303 -12.49 23.14 -20.22
N ARG A 304 -11.80 22.27 -19.45
CA ARG A 304 -10.35 22.18 -19.43
C ARG A 304 -9.88 21.26 -20.56
N LEU A 305 -8.79 21.63 -21.24
CA LEU A 305 -8.15 20.76 -22.23
C LEU A 305 -7.77 19.42 -21.61
N TYR A 306 -8.58 18.38 -21.87
CA TYR A 306 -8.27 17.02 -21.46
C TYR A 306 -7.10 16.51 -22.32
N LYS A 307 -5.88 16.59 -21.77
CA LYS A 307 -4.65 16.29 -22.50
C LYS A 307 -4.41 14.81 -22.79
N ARG A 308 -5.24 13.90 -22.27
CA ARG A 308 -5.06 12.45 -22.43
C ARG A 308 -6.05 11.95 -23.48
N GLN A 309 -5.60 11.15 -24.43
CA GLN A 309 -6.52 10.55 -25.41
C GLN A 309 -7.06 9.23 -24.86
N LEU A 310 -8.39 9.09 -24.79
CA LEU A 310 -8.99 7.76 -24.67
C LEU A 310 -8.85 7.03 -26.01
N ARG A 311 -8.86 5.69 -25.97
CA ARG A 311 -8.96 4.88 -27.19
C ARG A 311 -10.25 5.15 -27.97
N SER A 312 -11.30 5.59 -27.29
CA SER A 312 -12.59 5.99 -27.88
C SER A 312 -12.62 7.44 -28.37
N GLY A 313 -11.57 8.23 -28.16
CA GLY A 313 -11.53 9.65 -28.52
C GLY A 313 -12.29 10.59 -27.58
N GLY A 314 -13.19 10.08 -26.73
CA GLY A 314 -13.97 10.90 -25.78
C GLY A 314 -13.18 11.31 -24.52
N VAL A 315 -13.80 12.19 -23.72
CA VAL A 315 -13.33 12.53 -22.36
C VAL A 315 -14.03 11.59 -21.37
N PRO A 316 -13.32 10.93 -20.45
CA PRO A 316 -13.95 10.07 -19.45
C PRO A 316 -14.78 10.91 -18.47
N ALA A 317 -15.83 10.31 -17.90
CA ALA A 317 -16.65 10.96 -16.88
C ALA A 317 -15.78 11.38 -15.67
N PHE A 318 -16.07 12.57 -15.13
CA PHE A 318 -15.33 13.21 -14.05
C PHE A 318 -15.13 12.31 -12.83
N GLU A 319 -16.20 11.68 -12.36
CA GLU A 319 -16.23 10.80 -11.20
C GLU A 319 -15.35 9.57 -11.40
N ASN A 320 -15.27 9.04 -12.62
CA ASN A 320 -14.38 7.92 -12.96
C ASN A 320 -12.90 8.33 -12.94
N VAL A 321 -12.59 9.55 -13.39
CA VAL A 321 -11.23 10.11 -13.30
C VAL A 321 -10.83 10.33 -11.85
N LEU A 322 -11.73 10.91 -11.05
CA LEU A 322 -11.50 11.17 -9.64
C LEU A 322 -11.31 9.85 -8.86
N ARG A 323 -12.18 8.87 -9.08
CA ARG A 323 -12.07 7.52 -8.53
C ARG A 323 -10.74 6.86 -8.87
N GLY A 324 -10.33 6.90 -10.14
CA GLY A 324 -9.04 6.35 -10.58
C GLY A 324 -7.83 7.05 -9.91
N LYS A 325 -7.91 8.38 -9.72
CA LYS A 325 -6.88 9.14 -9.00
C LYS A 325 -6.80 8.73 -7.52
N LEU A 326 -7.94 8.53 -6.85
CA LEU A 326 -7.99 8.06 -5.46
C LEU A 326 -7.44 6.65 -5.31
N LEU A 327 -7.81 5.73 -6.19
CA LEU A 327 -7.28 4.35 -6.15
C LEU A 327 -5.77 4.31 -6.40
N TYR A 328 -5.25 5.18 -7.28
CA TYR A 328 -3.81 5.34 -7.44
C TYR A 328 -3.15 5.98 -6.20
N LEU A 329 -3.79 6.95 -5.56
CA LEU A 329 -3.32 7.53 -4.31
C LEU A 329 -3.20 6.46 -3.21
N ARG A 330 -4.22 5.60 -3.08
CA ARG A 330 -4.22 4.42 -2.20
C ARG A 330 -3.06 3.48 -2.49
N GLN A 331 -2.83 3.18 -3.77
CA GLN A 331 -1.74 2.30 -4.18
C GLN A 331 -0.37 2.84 -3.76
N VAL A 332 -0.16 4.16 -3.85
CA VAL A 332 1.13 4.80 -3.56
C VAL A 332 1.33 5.05 -2.07
N LYS A 333 0.30 5.58 -1.38
CA LYS A 333 0.43 6.03 0.02
C LYS A 333 0.08 4.96 1.05
N GLY A 334 -0.69 3.95 0.67
CA GLY A 334 -1.22 2.93 1.58
C GLY A 334 -2.73 3.06 1.78
N ALA A 335 -3.35 1.96 2.23
CA ALA A 335 -4.79 1.93 2.51
C ALA A 335 -5.14 2.61 3.85
N ASP A 336 -4.17 2.70 4.75
CA ASP A 336 -4.22 3.30 6.08
C ASP A 336 -3.75 4.76 6.10
N ASP A 337 -3.28 5.29 4.98
CA ASP A 337 -2.83 6.69 4.93
C ASP A 337 -3.98 7.68 5.19
N LYS A 338 -3.73 8.61 6.10
CA LYS A 338 -4.67 9.66 6.51
C LYS A 338 -5.18 10.50 5.33
N VAL A 339 -4.29 10.96 4.45
CA VAL A 339 -4.66 11.80 3.30
C VAL A 339 -5.56 11.03 2.35
N TYR A 340 -5.25 9.76 2.09
CA TYR A 340 -6.11 8.91 1.26
C TYR A 340 -7.50 8.75 1.89
N ASN A 341 -7.58 8.31 3.15
CA ASN A 341 -8.84 8.02 3.81
C ASN A 341 -9.72 9.28 3.96
N THR A 342 -9.14 10.44 4.28
CA THR A 342 -9.90 11.71 4.30
C THR A 342 -10.52 12.03 2.94
N LEU A 343 -9.78 11.87 1.84
CA LEU A 343 -10.30 12.16 0.50
C LEU A 343 -11.28 11.07 0.01
N ALA A 344 -11.06 9.81 0.39
CA ALA A 344 -11.94 8.69 0.11
C ALA A 344 -13.30 8.87 0.80
N ARG A 345 -13.32 9.29 2.07
CA ARG A 345 -14.55 9.58 2.83
C ARG A 345 -15.39 10.67 2.14
N ARG A 346 -14.74 11.77 1.74
CA ARG A 346 -15.37 12.86 0.97
C ARG A 346 -15.96 12.38 -0.36
N PHE A 347 -15.20 11.58 -1.11
CA PHE A 347 -15.66 10.99 -2.37
C PHE A 347 -16.86 10.06 -2.17
N ASN A 348 -16.79 9.15 -1.19
CA ASN A 348 -17.85 8.19 -0.91
C ASN A 348 -19.14 8.91 -0.49
N ALA A 349 -19.05 9.95 0.35
CA ALA A 349 -20.17 10.81 0.71
C ALA A 349 -20.83 11.45 -0.53
N CYS A 350 -20.04 12.02 -1.45
CA CYS A 350 -20.56 12.57 -2.70
C CYS A 350 -21.19 11.49 -3.60
N SER A 351 -20.60 10.29 -3.66
CA SER A 351 -21.09 9.21 -4.52
C SER A 351 -22.41 8.62 -4.04
N ASN A 352 -22.66 8.59 -2.73
CA ASN A 352 -23.91 8.11 -2.15
C ASN A 352 -25.10 9.01 -2.54
N LEU A 353 -24.87 10.30 -2.75
CA LEU A 353 -25.90 11.26 -3.20
C LEU A 353 -26.40 10.99 -4.62
N ILE A 354 -25.66 10.22 -5.43
CA ILE A 354 -26.04 9.94 -6.83
C ILE A 354 -27.12 8.84 -6.91
N GLY A 355 -27.44 8.13 -5.81
CA GLY A 355 -28.44 7.05 -5.82
C GLY A 355 -28.10 5.85 -6.73
N LYS A 356 -26.90 5.85 -7.34
CA LYS A 356 -26.38 4.74 -8.14
C LYS A 356 -25.62 3.80 -7.20
N ASN A 357 -26.03 2.53 -7.22
CA ASN A 357 -25.44 1.37 -6.54
C ASN A 357 -23.98 1.54 -6.08
N PHE A 358 -23.69 1.04 -4.88
CA PHE A 358 -22.40 0.76 -4.21
C PHE A 358 -21.11 0.57 -5.05
N GLN A 359 -21.21 0.36 -6.37
CA GLN A 359 -20.14 0.13 -7.33
C GLN A 359 -19.15 1.30 -7.49
N MET A 360 -19.55 2.55 -7.20
CA MET A 360 -18.65 3.71 -7.37
C MET A 360 -17.75 3.99 -6.17
N ALA A 361 -18.10 3.52 -4.97
CA ALA A 361 -17.32 3.77 -3.77
C ALA A 361 -15.86 3.30 -3.93
N VAL A 362 -14.96 4.00 -3.25
CA VAL A 362 -13.56 3.58 -3.10
C VAL A 362 -13.38 2.91 -1.73
N PRO A 363 -12.55 1.85 -1.64
CA PRO A 363 -12.31 1.19 -0.36
C PRO A 363 -11.62 2.15 0.61
N MET A 364 -12.22 2.40 1.76
CA MET A 364 -11.63 3.19 2.84
C MET A 364 -11.58 2.37 4.12
N ILE A 365 -10.87 2.88 5.11
CA ILE A 365 -10.89 2.31 6.45
C ILE A 365 -11.67 3.27 7.34
N ASP A 366 -12.63 2.74 8.12
CA ASP A 366 -13.38 3.50 9.12
C ASP A 366 -12.55 3.71 10.38
N VAL A 367 -11.64 4.66 10.27
CA VAL A 367 -10.73 5.07 11.34
C VAL A 367 -10.85 6.54 11.66
N ALA A 368 -10.58 6.86 12.93
CA ALA A 368 -10.50 8.23 13.38
C ALA A 368 -9.19 8.88 12.90
N LEU A 369 -9.33 10.03 12.22
CA LEU A 369 -8.22 10.74 11.55
C LEU A 369 -8.16 12.23 11.90
N SER A 370 -9.07 12.68 12.76
CA SER A 370 -9.24 14.07 13.22
C SER A 370 -9.72 14.08 14.67
N GLU A 371 -9.65 15.23 15.34
CA GLU A 371 -10.17 15.37 16.70
C GLU A 371 -11.68 15.14 16.76
N GLN A 372 -12.43 15.59 15.75
CA GLN A 372 -13.88 15.33 15.67
C GLN A 372 -14.22 13.85 15.56
N ASP A 373 -13.35 13.06 14.90
CA ASP A 373 -13.55 11.62 14.79
C ASP A 373 -13.33 10.89 16.14
N LEU A 374 -12.61 11.49 17.10
CA LEU A 374 -12.24 10.83 18.36
C LEU A 374 -13.46 10.54 19.25
N GLU A 375 -14.48 11.39 19.20
CA GLU A 375 -15.74 11.18 19.93
C GLU A 375 -16.49 9.92 19.48
N LYS A 376 -16.20 9.42 18.27
CA LYS A 376 -16.75 8.17 17.74
C LYS A 376 -15.86 6.95 18.00
N ALA A 377 -14.66 7.14 18.54
CA ALA A 377 -13.68 6.07 18.74
C ALA A 377 -13.31 5.83 20.21
N ILE A 378 -13.56 6.79 21.08
CA ILE A 378 -13.15 6.81 22.49
C ILE A 378 -14.38 7.06 23.34
N TYR A 379 -14.59 6.22 24.34
CA TYR A 379 -15.80 6.20 25.14
C TYR A 379 -15.50 6.06 26.63
N VAL A 380 -16.46 6.45 27.46
CA VAL A 380 -16.45 6.11 28.88
C VAL A 380 -16.74 4.62 28.99
N ILE A 381 -15.91 3.92 29.77
CA ILE A 381 -16.18 2.55 30.16
C ILE A 381 -16.55 2.50 31.64
N SER A 382 -17.56 1.70 31.95
CA SER A 382 -18.06 1.49 33.29
C SER A 382 -18.06 0.00 33.63
N CYS A 383 -17.60 -0.33 34.83
CA CYS A 383 -17.77 -1.65 35.45
C CYS A 383 -18.71 -1.49 36.64
N VAL A 384 -19.94 -1.99 36.50
CA VAL A 384 -21.00 -1.89 37.51
C VAL A 384 -21.08 -3.19 38.29
N HIS A 385 -21.09 -3.08 39.62
CA HIS A 385 -21.23 -4.21 40.53
C HIS A 385 -22.53 -4.10 41.32
N GLU A 386 -23.56 -4.78 40.80
CA GLU A 386 -24.92 -4.73 41.36
C GLU A 386 -24.98 -5.18 42.83
N GLU A 387 -24.17 -6.18 43.22
CA GLU A 387 -24.15 -6.71 44.60
C GLU A 387 -23.66 -5.71 45.66
N TYR A 388 -22.82 -4.75 45.27
CA TYR A 388 -22.12 -3.86 46.18
C TYR A 388 -22.43 -2.38 45.90
N ASP A 389 -23.37 -2.11 44.99
CA ASP A 389 -23.82 -0.78 44.57
C ASP A 389 -22.66 0.20 44.29
N PHE A 390 -21.67 -0.26 43.51
CA PHE A 390 -20.56 0.59 43.09
C PHE A 390 -20.27 0.48 41.60
N GLU A 391 -19.68 1.55 41.07
CA GLU A 391 -19.33 1.71 39.66
C GLU A 391 -17.90 2.26 39.53
N ILE A 392 -17.09 1.62 38.69
CA ILE A 392 -15.75 2.11 38.36
C ILE A 392 -15.75 2.58 36.92
N LYS A 393 -15.33 3.84 36.72
CA LYS A 393 -15.27 4.47 35.41
C LYS A 393 -13.84 4.68 34.94
N GLY A 394 -13.64 4.55 33.64
CA GLY A 394 -12.40 4.89 32.96
C GLY A 394 -12.66 5.28 31.52
N THR A 395 -11.58 5.33 30.74
CA THR A 395 -11.65 5.54 29.29
C THR A 395 -11.35 4.22 28.58
N CYS A 396 -12.09 3.94 27.51
CA CYS A 396 -11.76 2.87 26.57
C CYS A 396 -11.77 3.38 25.13
N PHE A 397 -11.16 2.61 24.24
CA PHE A 397 -11.17 2.95 22.81
C PHE A 397 -11.15 1.70 21.93
N PHE A 398 -11.68 1.83 20.72
CA PHE A 398 -11.64 0.77 19.72
C PHE A 398 -10.30 0.78 18.99
N LEU A 399 -9.52 -0.29 19.11
CA LEU A 399 -8.25 -0.45 18.42
C LEU A 399 -8.38 -1.46 17.28
N LYS A 400 -8.11 -1.00 16.05
CA LYS A 400 -8.26 -1.82 14.84
C LYS A 400 -7.43 -3.10 14.94
N GLY A 401 -8.09 -4.26 14.77
CA GLY A 401 -7.45 -5.57 14.80
C GLY A 401 -7.18 -6.16 16.19
N VAL A 402 -7.46 -5.40 17.27
CA VAL A 402 -7.29 -5.82 18.67
C VAL A 402 -8.63 -5.99 19.37
N GLY A 403 -9.48 -4.95 19.39
CA GLY A 403 -10.75 -4.93 20.13
C GLY A 403 -10.93 -3.62 20.89
N VAL A 404 -11.76 -3.63 21.94
CA VAL A 404 -11.89 -2.51 22.88
C VAL A 404 -10.78 -2.63 23.91
N VAL A 405 -10.02 -1.55 24.12
CA VAL A 405 -8.86 -1.54 25.01
C VAL A 405 -9.12 -0.57 26.17
N THR A 406 -8.78 -1.00 27.39
CA THR A 406 -8.70 -0.14 28.57
C THR A 406 -7.69 -0.72 29.57
N CYS A 407 -7.52 -0.07 30.73
CA CYS A 407 -6.69 -0.59 31.81
C CYS A 407 -7.39 -1.70 32.59
N GLU A 408 -6.62 -2.66 33.07
CA GLU A 408 -7.17 -3.78 33.83
C GLU A 408 -7.65 -3.33 35.21
N HIS A 409 -6.99 -2.35 35.84
CA HIS A 409 -7.43 -1.82 37.13
C HIS A 409 -8.79 -1.10 37.06
N VAL A 410 -9.24 -0.64 35.89
CA VAL A 410 -10.59 -0.08 35.69
C VAL A 410 -11.68 -1.14 35.88
N MET A 411 -11.30 -2.42 35.91
CA MET A 411 -12.18 -3.57 36.16
C MET A 411 -11.99 -4.19 37.54
N ARG A 412 -11.13 -3.61 38.39
CA ARG A 412 -10.81 -4.16 39.72
C ARG A 412 -11.52 -3.37 40.81
N TYR A 413 -12.19 -4.10 41.70
CA TYR A 413 -12.75 -3.53 42.92
C TYR A 413 -11.63 -3.05 43.88
N PRO A 414 -11.63 -1.77 44.33
CA PRO A 414 -10.73 -1.33 45.38
C PRO A 414 -11.26 -1.78 46.74
N LEU A 415 -10.57 -2.72 47.39
CA LEU A 415 -10.77 -3.03 48.81
C LEU A 415 -10.08 -1.91 49.64
N ASN A 416 -10.83 -0.98 50.25
CA ASN A 416 -10.23 0.17 50.96
C ASN A 416 -10.28 0.11 52.51
N VAL A 417 -9.07 0.18 53.09
CA VAL A 417 -8.50 1.27 53.93
C VAL A 417 -9.41 2.21 54.76
N ASP A 418 -9.13 2.32 56.08
CA ASP A 418 -9.76 3.15 57.14
C ASP A 418 -9.41 4.65 57.09
N GLU A 419 -10.10 5.41 57.98
CA GLU A 419 -9.97 6.86 58.20
C GLU A 419 -8.58 7.33 58.64
N LYS A 420 -7.65 6.43 58.97
CA LYS A 420 -6.24 6.73 59.27
C LYS A 420 -5.29 6.34 58.14
N GLY A 421 -5.79 5.80 57.03
CA GLY A 421 -5.00 5.31 55.91
C GLY A 421 -4.53 3.85 56.05
N ASN A 422 -5.10 3.03 56.95
CA ASN A 422 -4.78 1.60 57.13
C ASN A 422 -5.86 0.66 56.54
N LYS A 423 -5.49 -0.35 55.74
CA LYS A 423 -6.43 -1.27 55.04
C LYS A 423 -7.46 -1.92 56.01
N ILE A 424 -8.77 -1.71 55.86
CA ILE A 424 -9.80 -2.46 56.61
C ILE A 424 -10.25 -3.68 55.80
N HIS A 425 -10.18 -4.84 56.43
CA HIS A 425 -10.96 -6.02 56.07
C HIS A 425 -11.99 -6.25 57.17
N ASN A 426 -13.28 -6.05 56.88
CA ASN A 426 -14.34 -6.70 57.64
C ASN A 426 -15.36 -7.27 56.66
N PHE A 427 -14.98 -8.41 56.08
CA PHE A 427 -15.89 -9.50 55.75
C PHE A 427 -15.54 -10.69 56.66
N PRO A 428 -16.49 -11.62 56.90
CA PRO A 428 -16.27 -12.78 57.75
C PRO A 428 -14.98 -13.53 57.36
N ARG A 429 -14.29 -14.04 58.37
CA ARG A 429 -12.93 -14.63 58.33
C ARG A 429 -12.76 -15.88 57.45
N GLU A 430 -13.75 -16.18 56.62
CA GLU A 430 -13.82 -17.31 55.69
C GLU A 430 -13.62 -16.89 54.22
N LEU A 431 -13.50 -15.59 53.93
CA LEU A 431 -13.36 -15.04 52.56
C LEU A 431 -11.97 -14.47 52.23
N THR A 432 -10.92 -14.91 52.93
CA THR A 432 -9.54 -14.57 52.61
C THR A 432 -8.93 -15.59 51.64
N GLU A 433 -8.36 -15.07 50.54
CA GLU A 433 -7.45 -15.70 49.57
C GLU A 433 -7.98 -16.45 48.33
N SER A 434 -9.29 -16.56 48.06
CA SER A 434 -9.77 -17.33 46.89
C SER A 434 -10.69 -16.61 45.89
N TYR A 435 -10.98 -15.31 46.03
CA TYR A 435 -11.83 -14.57 45.08
C TYR A 435 -11.16 -13.33 44.46
N PHE A 436 -10.00 -13.50 43.83
CA PHE A 436 -9.52 -12.56 42.79
C PHE A 436 -10.09 -12.94 41.41
N GLY A 437 -11.37 -13.33 41.38
CA GLY A 437 -12.09 -13.59 40.13
C GLY A 437 -12.27 -12.28 39.36
N LEU A 438 -12.17 -12.36 38.05
CA LEU A 438 -12.75 -11.34 37.18
C LEU A 438 -14.18 -11.05 37.65
N SER A 439 -14.48 -9.78 37.84
CA SER A 439 -15.71 -9.28 38.43
C SER A 439 -16.96 -9.99 37.88
N HIS A 440 -17.89 -10.35 38.76
CA HIS A 440 -19.30 -10.59 38.41
C HIS A 440 -20.01 -9.29 37.97
N GLY A 441 -19.25 -8.20 37.75
CA GLY A 441 -19.75 -6.91 37.35
C GLY A 441 -20.03 -6.85 35.84
N ARG A 442 -21.05 -6.10 35.47
CA ARG A 442 -21.42 -5.88 34.06
C ARG A 442 -20.61 -4.70 33.53
N ILE A 443 -20.00 -4.89 32.36
CA ILE A 443 -19.10 -3.92 31.75
C ILE A 443 -19.82 -3.24 30.60
N PHE A 444 -19.87 -1.91 30.60
CA PHE A 444 -20.56 -1.14 29.58
C PHE A 444 -19.67 -0.05 28.98
N ILE A 445 -19.85 0.17 27.68
CA ILE A 445 -19.54 1.45 27.07
C ILE A 445 -20.74 2.37 27.31
N GLN A 446 -20.49 3.60 27.74
CA GLN A 446 -21.51 4.62 27.97
C GLN A 446 -21.29 5.84 27.06
N ASP A 447 -22.37 6.59 26.81
CA ASP A 447 -22.26 7.95 26.26
C ASP A 447 -21.82 8.96 27.36
N THR A 448 -21.64 10.22 26.98
CA THR A 448 -21.16 11.24 27.91
C THR A 448 -22.17 11.62 29.00
N ILE A 449 -23.44 11.25 28.86
CA ILE A 449 -24.50 11.44 29.86
C ILE A 449 -24.88 10.12 30.56
N GLU A 450 -23.99 9.13 30.47
CA GLU A 450 -24.02 7.84 31.18
C GLU A 450 -25.10 6.84 30.72
N ASN A 451 -25.68 7.03 29.52
CA ASN A 451 -26.54 5.99 28.96
C ASN A 451 -25.70 4.79 28.49
N PRO A 452 -26.07 3.55 28.85
CA PRO A 452 -25.38 2.36 28.38
C PRO A 452 -25.58 2.19 26.87
N LEU A 453 -24.48 2.13 26.13
CA LEU A 453 -24.46 1.97 24.67
C LEU A 453 -24.26 0.51 24.26
N CYS A 454 -23.41 -0.21 24.98
CA CYS A 454 -23.04 -1.59 24.63
C CYS A 454 -22.47 -2.32 25.84
N GLU A 455 -22.95 -3.54 26.10
CA GLU A 455 -22.34 -4.44 27.08
C GLU A 455 -21.13 -5.15 26.47
N LEU A 456 -20.07 -5.31 27.26
CA LEU A 456 -18.80 -5.89 26.85
C LEU A 456 -18.52 -7.19 27.62
N GLU A 457 -17.69 -8.03 27.02
CA GLU A 457 -17.10 -9.20 27.66
C GLU A 457 -15.57 -9.22 27.48
N ILE A 458 -14.88 -9.82 28.45
CA ILE A 458 -13.43 -9.88 28.48
C ILE A 458 -12.95 -10.94 27.49
N VAL A 459 -12.04 -10.55 26.60
CA VAL A 459 -11.33 -11.47 25.72
C VAL A 459 -10.10 -12.01 26.43
N TRP A 460 -9.26 -11.11 26.93
CA TRP A 460 -8.08 -11.42 27.73
C TRP A 460 -7.65 -10.19 28.52
N LEU A 461 -6.85 -10.41 29.56
CA LEU A 461 -6.19 -9.35 30.33
C LEU A 461 -4.79 -9.78 30.75
N ASP A 462 -3.97 -8.79 31.06
CA ASP A 462 -2.69 -8.98 31.73
C ASP A 462 -2.57 -8.00 32.89
N ARG A 463 -2.45 -8.56 34.10
CA ARG A 463 -2.39 -7.82 35.37
C ARG A 463 -1.10 -7.02 35.54
N ASN A 464 -0.01 -7.50 34.97
CA ASN A 464 1.32 -6.88 35.09
C ASN A 464 1.49 -5.76 34.07
N ALA A 465 0.91 -5.93 32.87
CA ALA A 465 0.85 -4.89 31.86
C ALA A 465 -0.22 -3.83 32.16
N ASP A 466 -1.16 -4.13 33.07
CA ASP A 466 -2.33 -3.30 33.41
C ASP A 466 -3.18 -2.99 32.18
N VAL A 467 -3.56 -4.04 31.45
CA VAL A 467 -4.37 -3.91 30.24
C VAL A 467 -5.41 -5.02 30.14
N VAL A 468 -6.60 -4.66 29.67
CA VAL A 468 -7.67 -5.58 29.33
C VAL A 468 -8.12 -5.31 27.90
N VAL A 469 -8.37 -6.39 27.18
CA VAL A 469 -9.00 -6.34 25.86
C VAL A 469 -10.37 -6.98 25.95
N LEU A 470 -11.34 -6.21 25.50
CA LEU A 470 -12.76 -6.50 25.58
C LEU A 470 -13.33 -6.61 24.17
N ARG A 471 -14.52 -7.21 24.08
CA ARG A 471 -15.35 -7.16 22.89
C ARG A 471 -16.82 -6.92 23.25
N PRO A 472 -17.60 -6.29 22.36
CA PRO A 472 -19.05 -6.26 22.47
C PRO A 472 -19.64 -7.67 22.58
N LYS A 473 -20.60 -7.84 23.50
CA LYS A 473 -21.42 -9.07 23.54
C LYS A 473 -22.31 -9.17 22.30
N ASP A 474 -22.90 -8.04 21.93
CA ASP A 474 -23.82 -7.88 20.81
C ASP A 474 -23.27 -6.95 19.71
N GLU A 475 -24.00 -6.85 18.60
CA GLU A 475 -23.67 -5.92 17.53
C GLU A 475 -23.85 -4.47 17.99
N ILE A 476 -22.80 -3.65 17.81
CA ILE A 476 -22.82 -2.23 18.18
C ILE A 476 -23.73 -1.48 17.21
N LYS A 477 -24.84 -0.95 17.71
CA LYS A 477 -25.83 -0.19 16.92
C LYS A 477 -25.54 1.32 16.82
N ILE A 478 -24.39 1.76 17.32
CA ILE A 478 -23.92 3.14 17.21
C ILE A 478 -22.87 3.27 16.11
N GLU A 479 -22.84 4.42 15.45
CA GLU A 479 -21.73 4.78 14.57
C GLU A 479 -20.45 4.87 15.41
N HIS A 480 -19.47 4.04 15.11
CA HIS A 480 -18.18 4.04 15.80
C HIS A 480 -17.04 3.95 14.80
N LEU A 481 -15.90 4.51 15.20
CA LEU A 481 -14.65 4.46 14.45
C LEU A 481 -13.60 3.69 15.24
N THR A 482 -12.64 3.13 14.52
CA THR A 482 -11.46 2.50 15.15
C THR A 482 -10.26 3.45 15.13
N LEU A 483 -9.36 3.30 16.08
CA LEU A 483 -8.04 3.90 16.01
C LEU A 483 -7.05 2.91 15.37
N ILE A 484 -6.08 3.43 14.62
CA ILE A 484 -4.98 2.63 14.06
C ILE A 484 -3.78 2.74 14.99
N GLY A 485 -3.08 1.63 15.20
CA GLY A 485 -1.82 1.61 15.90
C GLY A 485 -0.65 2.17 15.06
N ALA A 486 0.29 2.86 15.70
CA ALA A 486 1.53 3.26 15.03
C ALA A 486 2.35 2.01 14.64
N THR A 487 2.45 1.74 13.34
CA THR A 487 3.05 0.51 12.77
C THR A 487 4.58 0.49 12.77
N ALA A 488 5.22 1.63 13.00
CA ALA A 488 6.66 1.74 13.21
C ALA A 488 6.92 2.28 14.62
N GLU A 489 7.99 1.86 15.29
CA GLU A 489 8.46 2.49 16.53
C GLU A 489 8.62 3.99 16.30
N THR A 490 7.61 4.73 16.69
CA THR A 490 7.50 6.14 16.39
C THR A 490 8.59 6.87 17.16
N LYS A 491 9.47 7.58 16.45
CA LYS A 491 10.28 8.69 17.01
C LYS A 491 9.39 9.91 17.34
N THR A 492 8.16 9.66 17.72
CA THR A 492 7.19 10.69 18.05
C THR A 492 7.59 11.26 19.40
N LYS A 493 7.92 12.56 19.41
CA LYS A 493 8.16 13.28 20.65
C LYS A 493 6.88 13.92 21.18
N GLU A 494 5.97 14.34 20.31
CA GLU A 494 4.72 15.03 20.66
C GLU A 494 3.55 14.05 20.64
N VAL A 495 2.77 14.05 21.72
CA VAL A 495 1.66 13.13 21.92
C VAL A 495 0.43 13.86 22.42
N ARG A 496 -0.73 13.22 22.26
CA ARG A 496 -2.00 13.66 22.83
C ARG A 496 -2.54 12.56 23.74
N LEU A 497 -2.77 12.88 25.00
CA LEU A 497 -3.53 12.04 25.91
C LEU A 497 -5.00 12.34 25.71
N VAL A 498 -5.80 11.32 25.40
CA VAL A 498 -7.23 11.49 25.11
C VAL A 498 -8.06 10.62 26.05
N GLY A 499 -9.11 11.19 26.63
CA GLY A 499 -10.02 10.48 27.53
C GLY A 499 -10.93 11.39 28.31
N PHE A 500 -11.47 10.88 29.42
CA PHE A 500 -12.45 11.57 30.26
C PHE A 500 -11.92 11.80 31.68
N PRO A 501 -11.01 12.78 31.89
CA PRO A 501 -10.46 13.06 33.21
C PRO A 501 -11.55 13.60 34.13
N PHE A 502 -11.66 13.07 35.35
CA PHE A 502 -12.69 13.41 36.33
C PHE A 502 -14.08 13.47 35.66
N HIS A 503 -14.48 12.36 35.05
CA HIS A 503 -15.73 12.29 34.30
C HIS A 503 -16.93 12.61 35.20
N THR A 504 -17.84 13.42 34.66
CA THR A 504 -19.16 13.73 35.20
C THR A 504 -20.13 13.73 34.02
N PRO A 505 -21.42 13.42 34.24
CA PRO A 505 -22.42 13.46 33.17
C PRO A 505 -22.38 14.77 32.38
N GLY A 506 -22.42 14.68 31.05
CA GLY A 506 -22.35 15.80 30.11
C GLY A 506 -20.94 16.28 29.76
N LYS A 507 -19.89 15.76 30.39
CA LYS A 507 -18.51 16.18 30.12
C LYS A 507 -18.01 15.65 28.78
N SER A 508 -17.53 16.54 27.92
CA SER A 508 -16.96 16.19 26.63
C SER A 508 -15.60 15.51 26.75
N LEU A 509 -15.18 14.86 25.67
CA LEU A 509 -13.86 14.25 25.54
C LEU A 509 -12.76 15.31 25.73
N SER A 510 -11.74 14.97 26.52
CA SER A 510 -10.58 15.83 26.74
C SER A 510 -9.40 15.39 25.89
N VAL A 511 -8.73 16.37 25.27
CA VAL A 511 -7.46 16.18 24.55
C VAL A 511 -6.39 17.02 25.23
N ALA A 512 -5.40 16.36 25.84
CA ALA A 512 -4.27 17.03 26.48
C ALA A 512 -2.99 16.83 25.66
N GLU A 513 -2.40 17.93 25.18
CA GLU A 513 -1.12 17.87 24.48
C GLU A 513 0.04 17.61 25.45
N GLY A 514 1.08 16.94 24.95
CA GLY A 514 2.29 16.72 25.71
C GLY A 514 3.40 16.07 24.90
N LYS A 515 4.42 15.59 25.60
CA LYS A 515 5.60 14.97 25.00
C LYS A 515 6.00 13.71 25.73
N ILE A 516 6.63 12.78 25.02
CA ILE A 516 7.31 11.63 25.63
C ILE A 516 8.59 12.16 26.29
N ARG A 517 8.63 12.09 27.63
CA ARG A 517 9.77 12.50 28.46
C ARG A 517 10.85 11.43 28.47
N SER A 518 10.47 10.19 28.74
CA SER A 518 11.40 9.07 28.83
C SER A 518 10.75 7.73 28.47
N ARG A 519 11.58 6.69 28.37
CA ARG A 519 11.15 5.28 28.27
C ARG A 519 11.66 4.56 29.52
N TYR A 520 10.82 3.70 30.09
CA TYR A 520 11.19 2.89 31.25
C TYR A 520 10.54 1.51 31.19
N ARG A 521 11.04 0.57 31.99
CA ARG A 521 10.45 -0.76 32.14
C ARG A 521 9.69 -0.87 33.46
N HIS A 522 8.53 -1.50 33.42
CA HIS A 522 7.71 -1.77 34.59
C HIS A 522 7.06 -3.15 34.44
N PHE A 523 7.28 -4.03 35.42
CA PHE A 523 6.92 -5.46 35.36
C PHE A 523 7.33 -6.15 34.06
N GLY A 524 8.51 -5.82 33.52
CA GLY A 524 9.04 -6.40 32.28
C GLY A 524 8.54 -5.75 30.99
N TYR A 525 7.53 -4.89 31.05
CA TYR A 525 6.96 -4.21 29.88
C TYR A 525 7.57 -2.82 29.66
N GLU A 526 7.68 -2.41 28.40
CA GLU A 526 8.14 -1.07 28.03
C GLU A 526 7.00 -0.04 28.12
N ASN A 527 7.30 1.08 28.77
CA ASN A 527 6.36 2.17 29.02
C ASN A 527 6.99 3.51 28.62
N TYR A 528 6.14 4.45 28.20
CA TYR A 528 6.50 5.86 28.11
C TYR A 528 6.14 6.58 29.41
N ASP A 529 6.97 7.56 29.78
CA ASP A 529 6.59 8.65 30.68
C ASP A 529 6.28 9.88 29.83
N ILE A 530 5.11 10.50 30.04
CA ILE A 530 4.67 11.67 29.26
C ILE A 530 4.56 12.92 30.13
N THR A 531 4.64 14.10 29.51
CA THR A 531 4.50 15.38 30.24
C THR A 531 3.05 15.75 30.55
N SER A 532 2.07 15.17 29.87
CA SER A 532 0.66 15.41 30.16
C SER A 532 0.26 14.67 31.43
N LEU A 533 -0.40 15.36 32.35
CA LEU A 533 -0.88 14.76 33.59
C LEU A 533 -1.98 13.74 33.32
N ILE A 534 -1.78 12.50 33.77
CA ILE A 534 -2.81 11.47 33.77
C ILE A 534 -3.62 11.62 35.06
N ARG A 535 -4.92 11.91 34.92
CA ARG A 535 -5.85 12.11 36.03
C ARG A 535 -6.80 10.93 36.13
N GLN A 536 -7.48 10.77 37.27
CA GLN A 536 -8.54 9.77 37.41
C GLN A 536 -9.54 9.90 36.24
N GLY A 537 -9.96 8.78 35.65
CA GLY A 537 -10.80 8.75 34.44
C GLY A 537 -10.03 8.73 33.11
N ASN A 538 -8.76 9.17 33.07
CA ASN A 538 -7.91 9.00 31.87
C ASN A 538 -7.41 7.55 31.70
N SER A 539 -7.40 6.75 32.77
CA SER A 539 -6.94 5.37 32.74
C SER A 539 -7.62 4.58 31.62
N GLY A 540 -6.82 3.89 30.81
CA GLY A 540 -7.25 3.14 29.64
C GLY A 540 -7.41 3.97 28.37
N GLY A 541 -7.31 5.31 28.45
CA GLY A 541 -7.40 6.20 27.30
C GLY A 541 -6.21 6.07 26.35
N PRO A 542 -6.40 6.32 25.04
CA PRO A 542 -5.31 6.22 24.09
C PRO A 542 -4.38 7.43 24.18
N VAL A 543 -3.09 7.17 23.99
CA VAL A 543 -2.10 8.20 23.71
C VAL A 543 -1.82 8.19 22.21
N LEU A 544 -2.04 9.31 21.55
CA LEU A 544 -2.01 9.46 20.09
C LEU A 544 -0.83 10.29 19.61
N ASN A 545 -0.33 10.02 18.41
CA ASN A 545 0.62 10.89 17.71
C ASN A 545 -0.10 11.99 16.89
N SER A 546 0.68 12.76 16.11
CA SER A 546 0.17 13.81 15.22
C SER A 546 -0.79 13.33 14.12
N ASP A 547 -0.72 12.05 13.77
CA ASP A 547 -1.57 11.41 12.75
C ASP A 547 -2.80 10.72 13.35
N PHE A 548 -3.05 10.88 14.66
CA PHE A 548 -4.10 10.18 15.41
C PHE A 548 -3.92 8.67 15.51
N HIS A 549 -2.69 8.18 15.29
CA HIS A 549 -2.35 6.78 15.56
C HIS A 549 -2.00 6.58 17.02
N VAL A 550 -2.46 5.45 17.58
CA VAL A 550 -2.17 5.03 18.95
C VAL A 550 -0.69 4.72 19.08
N VAL A 551 -0.04 5.31 20.08
CA VAL A 551 1.34 4.99 20.47
C VAL A 551 1.40 4.24 21.81
N GLY A 552 0.32 4.30 22.59
CA GLY A 552 0.19 3.57 23.84
C GLY A 552 -1.14 3.76 24.55
N VAL A 553 -1.28 3.10 25.71
CA VAL A 553 -2.46 3.14 26.59
C VAL A 553 -2.08 3.83 27.89
N ALA A 554 -2.80 4.89 28.26
CA ALA A 554 -2.58 5.60 29.51
C ALA A 554 -2.93 4.73 30.71
N LYS A 555 -2.03 4.62 31.68
CA LYS A 555 -2.23 3.84 32.92
C LYS A 555 -2.61 4.77 34.06
N GLU A 556 -1.92 4.66 35.19
CA GLU A 556 -2.03 5.57 36.32
C GLU A 556 -1.11 6.77 36.17
N GLY A 557 -1.57 7.91 36.68
CA GLY A 557 -0.77 9.12 36.80
C GLY A 557 0.05 9.20 38.08
N GLU A 558 0.84 10.26 38.14
CA GLU A 558 1.69 10.62 39.26
C GLU A 558 0.89 10.78 40.57
N ARG A 559 1.10 9.87 41.55
CA ARG A 559 0.43 9.89 42.87
C ARG A 559 1.19 10.70 43.94
N GLN A 560 2.45 11.05 43.68
CA GLN A 560 3.34 11.83 44.54
C GLN A 560 4.25 12.71 43.67
N ASP A 561 4.70 13.86 44.16
CA ASP A 561 5.63 14.75 43.44
C ASP A 561 6.89 13.99 43.00
N GLY A 562 7.11 13.87 41.69
CA GLY A 562 8.21 13.14 41.04
C GLY A 562 7.86 11.78 40.43
N GLY A 563 6.58 11.36 40.43
CA GLY A 563 6.13 10.10 39.82
C GLY A 563 5.96 10.13 38.30
N ASN A 564 5.84 8.95 37.68
CA ASN A 564 5.70 8.84 36.23
C ASN A 564 4.23 8.94 35.79
N ASN A 565 3.97 9.63 34.67
CA ASN A 565 2.71 9.55 33.95
C ASN A 565 2.81 8.40 32.95
N GLY A 566 2.51 7.19 33.42
CA GLY A 566 2.84 5.95 32.74
C GLY A 566 1.90 5.61 31.58
N VAL A 567 2.50 5.19 30.46
CA VAL A 567 1.77 4.77 29.27
C VAL A 567 2.33 3.43 28.78
N LEU A 568 1.51 2.38 28.70
CA LEU A 568 1.93 1.12 28.08
C LEU A 568 2.25 1.36 26.61
N MET A 569 3.45 0.98 26.15
CA MET A 569 3.76 1.10 24.74
C MET A 569 2.86 0.18 23.91
N LEU A 570 2.32 0.69 22.80
CA LEU A 570 1.45 -0.09 21.91
C LEU A 570 2.14 -1.38 21.41
N ALA A 571 3.46 -1.33 21.19
CA ALA A 571 4.23 -2.51 20.78
C ALA A 571 4.08 -3.69 21.76
N GLU A 572 4.03 -3.41 23.07
CA GLU A 572 3.81 -4.43 24.10
C GLU A 572 2.37 -4.97 24.05
N LEU A 573 1.37 -4.09 23.90
CA LEU A 573 -0.02 -4.50 23.72
C LEU A 573 -0.20 -5.42 22.49
N ILE A 574 0.43 -5.10 21.36
CA ILE A 574 0.36 -5.91 20.14
C ILE A 574 1.02 -7.28 20.36
N LYS A 575 2.18 -7.34 21.03
CA LYS A 575 2.86 -8.60 21.37
C LYS A 575 1.98 -9.47 22.26
N LEU A 576 1.41 -8.89 23.31
CA LEU A 576 0.50 -9.59 24.22
C LEU A 576 -0.72 -10.12 23.46
N HIS A 577 -1.36 -9.28 22.66
CA HIS A 577 -2.53 -9.68 21.89
C HIS A 577 -2.25 -10.85 20.93
N ALA A 578 -1.10 -10.83 20.25
CA ALA A 578 -0.68 -11.93 19.39
C ALA A 578 -0.43 -13.22 20.18
N HIS A 579 0.18 -13.12 21.36
CA HIS A 579 0.39 -14.25 22.25
C HIS A 579 -0.95 -14.89 22.66
N TYR A 580 -1.90 -14.10 23.19
CA TYR A 580 -3.20 -14.62 23.63
C TYR A 580 -4.05 -15.20 22.47
N LYS A 581 -3.99 -14.61 21.27
CA LYS A 581 -4.64 -15.18 20.07
C LYS A 581 -4.11 -16.56 19.70
N ASN A 582 -2.82 -16.82 19.92
CA ASN A 582 -2.23 -18.13 19.64
C ASN A 582 -2.59 -19.17 20.71
N VAL A 583 -2.69 -18.75 21.98
CA VAL A 583 -3.00 -19.64 23.11
C VAL A 583 -4.48 -20.05 23.14
N GLN A 584 -5.40 -19.11 22.89
CA GLN A 584 -6.85 -19.37 22.94
C GLN A 584 -7.44 -19.90 21.62
N GLY A 585 -6.63 -20.03 20.56
CA GLY A 585 -7.09 -20.34 19.20
C GLY A 585 -7.72 -19.13 18.48
N PRO A 586 -7.94 -19.23 17.15
CA PRO A 586 -8.53 -18.12 16.40
C PRO A 586 -9.94 -17.82 16.90
N LEU A 587 -10.24 -16.55 17.12
CA LEU A 587 -11.62 -16.08 17.30
C LEU A 587 -12.50 -16.66 16.17
N PRO A 588 -13.71 -17.16 16.46
CA PRO A 588 -14.55 -17.80 15.46
C PRO A 588 -14.68 -16.93 14.21
N LYS A 589 -14.41 -17.52 13.04
CA LYS A 589 -14.25 -16.83 11.73
C LYS A 589 -15.45 -15.98 11.30
N ASN A 590 -16.61 -16.13 11.92
CA ASN A 590 -17.80 -15.30 11.67
C ASN A 590 -17.78 -13.94 12.41
N LYS A 591 -16.72 -13.64 13.18
CA LYS A 591 -16.52 -12.37 13.91
C LYS A 591 -15.13 -11.76 13.66
N VAL A 592 -14.56 -11.98 12.47
CA VAL A 592 -13.41 -11.17 12.00
C VAL A 592 -14.00 -9.87 11.45
N TRP A 593 -13.80 -8.79 12.20
CA TRP A 593 -14.20 -7.42 11.85
C TRP A 593 -13.80 -7.10 10.40
N SER A 594 -14.78 -7.21 9.51
CA SER A 594 -14.66 -6.90 8.10
C SER A 594 -15.63 -5.76 7.79
N SER A 595 -15.07 -4.56 7.83
CA SER A 595 -15.55 -3.40 7.11
C SER A 595 -14.33 -2.57 6.73
#